data_AF-C8VI88-F1
#
_entry.id   AF-C8VI88-F1
#
_cell.length_a   1.000
_cell.length_b   1.000
_cell.length_c   1.000
_cell.angle_alpha   90.00
_cell.angle_beta   90.00
_cell.angle_gamma   90.00
#
_symmetry.space_group_name_H-M   'P 1'
#
loop_
_entity.id
_entity.type
_entity.pdbx_description
1 polymer ?
#
loop_
_entity_poly.entity_id
_entity_poly.type
_entity_poly.pdbx_seq_one_letter_code
_entity_poly.pdbx_strand_id
1 'polypeptide(L)'
;MKLTYFLLPALALSAAIQERTPSESDLTLHTHDARAATLCGSGYTLDKAVPLPKGVDPDKRKATLFAYSNNGKGCVFLDNNVGKKQYMSIKVCKVGGKNCDSDTGSFSQYAGPVYVSSFACAPVTAKMGSSSSNLYVNYKNDYVFPCN
;
A
#
# COMPACT_ATOMS: atom_id res chain seq x y z
N MET A 1 66.65 16.15 41.69
CA MET A 1 65.91 15.51 40.58
C MET A 1 64.55 16.19 40.54
N LYS A 2 64.24 17.19 39.69
CA LYS A 2 64.15 17.18 38.22
C LYS A 2 63.42 15.95 37.68
N LEU A 3 62.11 16.09 37.41
CA LEU A 3 61.55 15.71 36.11
C LEU A 3 60.25 16.49 35.85
N THR A 4 60.15 16.93 34.61
CA THR A 4 59.17 17.83 34.02
C THR A 4 58.28 17.02 33.06
N TYR A 5 57.13 17.60 32.67
CA TYR A 5 56.32 17.28 31.47
C TYR A 5 55.34 16.09 31.56
N PHE A 6 54.18 16.07 30.88
CA PHE A 6 53.55 16.93 29.87
C PHE A 6 52.02 16.73 30.01
N LEU A 7 51.24 17.82 30.00
CA LEU A 7 49.80 17.79 29.73
C LEU A 7 49.58 17.57 28.23
N LEU A 8 48.72 16.61 27.86
CA LEU A 8 47.99 16.63 26.59
C LEU A 8 46.57 16.10 26.78
N PRO A 9 45.56 16.72 26.13
CA PRO A 9 44.17 16.29 26.21
C PRO A 9 43.91 15.17 25.20
N ALA A 10 43.35 14.05 25.65
CA ALA A 10 42.78 13.08 24.74
C ALA A 10 41.41 13.61 24.29
N LEU A 11 41.37 14.05 23.03
CA LEU A 11 40.17 14.46 22.30
C LEU A 11 39.06 13.41 22.43
N ALA A 12 37.88 13.85 22.86
CA ALA A 12 36.64 13.10 22.70
C ALA A 12 36.30 13.01 21.22
N LEU A 13 36.42 11.82 20.63
CA LEU A 13 35.88 11.51 19.32
C LEU A 13 34.39 11.21 19.48
N SER A 14 33.55 12.25 19.54
CA SER A 14 32.11 12.09 19.37
C SER A 14 31.85 11.66 17.94
N ALA A 15 31.61 10.36 17.73
CA ALA A 15 30.96 9.88 16.53
C ALA A 15 29.56 10.51 16.50
N ALA A 16 29.39 11.51 15.64
CA ALA A 16 28.07 11.99 15.27
C ALA A 16 27.36 10.84 14.53
N ILE A 17 26.62 10.01 15.26
CA ILE A 17 25.51 9.29 14.66
C ILE A 17 24.50 10.38 14.32
N GLN A 18 24.55 10.84 13.08
CA GLN A 18 23.49 11.63 12.48
C GLN A 18 22.23 10.76 12.51
N GLU A 19 21.39 10.90 13.53
CA GLU A 19 20.02 10.43 13.51
C GLU A 19 19.33 11.19 12.37
N ARG A 20 19.36 10.59 11.19
CA ARG A 20 18.66 11.09 10.01
C ARG A 20 17.18 10.90 10.30
N THR A 21 16.56 11.89 10.92
CA THR A 21 15.11 11.98 11.06
C THR A 21 14.51 11.84 9.65
N PRO A 22 13.74 10.78 9.36
CA PRO A 22 13.07 10.67 8.07
C PRO A 22 12.15 11.88 7.92
N SER A 23 12.34 12.67 6.86
CA SER A 23 11.38 13.71 6.50
C SER A 23 10.00 13.07 6.36
N GLU A 24 8.94 13.68 6.87
CA GLU A 24 7.58 13.12 6.93
C GLU A 24 7.03 12.65 5.56
N SER A 25 7.57 13.15 4.45
CA SER A 25 7.28 12.70 3.09
C SER A 25 7.86 11.32 2.72
N ASP A 26 8.87 10.85 3.45
CA ASP A 26 9.54 9.57 3.22
C ASP A 26 8.91 8.45 4.07
N LEU A 27 8.26 8.81 5.18
CA LEU A 27 7.53 7.87 6.03
C LEU A 27 6.30 7.29 5.32
N THR A 28 5.65 8.08 4.45
CA THR A 28 4.46 7.63 3.70
C THR A 28 4.83 6.70 2.54
N LEU A 29 5.94 6.94 1.84
CA LEU A 29 6.41 6.03 0.77
C LEU A 29 6.89 4.68 1.34
N HIS A 30 7.67 4.71 2.41
CA HIS A 30 8.16 3.48 3.08
C HIS A 30 7.03 2.65 3.71
N THR A 31 5.97 3.29 4.22
CA THR A 31 4.84 2.56 4.83
C THR A 31 3.99 1.83 3.79
N HIS A 32 3.85 2.36 2.58
CA HIS A 32 3.20 1.65 1.48
C HIS A 32 4.02 0.43 1.05
N ASP A 33 5.32 0.58 0.86
CA ASP A 33 6.21 -0.52 0.49
C ASP A 33 6.29 -1.60 1.57
N ALA A 34 6.26 -1.23 2.86
CA ALA A 34 6.19 -2.20 3.97
C ALA A 34 4.88 -3.01 3.98
N ARG A 35 3.76 -2.37 3.67
CA ARG A 35 2.46 -3.06 3.52
C ARG A 35 2.42 -3.93 2.28
N ALA A 36 3.04 -3.50 1.19
CA ALA A 36 3.23 -4.29 -0.02
C ALA A 36 4.03 -5.57 0.26
N ALA A 37 5.17 -5.43 0.95
CA ALA A 37 6.04 -6.54 1.31
C ALA A 37 5.31 -7.58 2.19
N THR A 38 4.42 -7.11 3.08
CA THR A 38 3.63 -7.98 3.97
C THR A 38 2.49 -8.69 3.23
N LEU A 39 1.77 -7.98 2.36
CA LEU A 39 0.56 -8.52 1.72
C LEU A 39 0.84 -9.13 0.35
N CYS A 40 1.46 -8.38 -0.55
CA CYS A 40 1.75 -8.83 -1.91
C CYS A 40 3.02 -9.68 -1.99
N GLY A 41 3.98 -9.44 -1.09
CA GLY A 41 5.28 -10.09 -1.05
C GLY A 41 6.42 -9.16 -1.48
N SER A 42 7.66 -9.60 -1.29
CA SER A 42 8.85 -8.83 -1.65
C SER A 42 8.97 -8.55 -3.15
N GLY A 43 9.50 -7.39 -3.53
CA GLY A 43 9.74 -7.00 -4.92
C GLY A 43 8.52 -6.45 -5.65
N TYR A 44 7.37 -6.33 -4.98
CA TYR A 44 6.22 -5.59 -5.48
C TYR A 44 6.40 -4.08 -5.24
N THR A 45 6.17 -3.28 -6.28
CA THR A 45 6.25 -1.81 -6.24
C THR A 45 4.86 -1.20 -6.40
N LEU A 46 4.60 -0.09 -5.72
CA LEU A 46 3.30 0.58 -5.76
C LEU A 46 3.03 1.16 -7.16
N ASP A 47 1.96 0.70 -7.80
CA ASP A 47 1.47 1.32 -9.05
C ASP A 47 0.47 2.43 -8.72
N LYS A 48 -0.51 2.13 -7.86
CA LYS A 48 -1.59 3.06 -7.49
C LYS A 48 -2.09 2.86 -6.07
N ALA A 49 -2.41 3.98 -5.44
CA ALA A 49 -3.24 4.06 -4.25
C ALA A 49 -4.45 4.95 -4.58
N VAL A 50 -5.62 4.36 -4.75
CA VAL A 50 -6.85 5.07 -5.12
C VAL A 50 -7.71 5.28 -3.86
N PRO A 51 -7.88 6.53 -3.39
CA PRO A 51 -8.81 6.81 -2.30
C PRO A 51 -10.25 6.63 -2.80
N LEU A 52 -11.06 5.93 -2.01
CA LEU A 52 -12.45 5.60 -2.32
C LEU A 52 -13.40 6.02 -1.18
N PRO A 53 -14.62 6.51 -1.48
CA PRO A 53 -15.18 6.76 -2.82
C PRO A 53 -14.39 7.81 -3.61
N LYS A 54 -14.44 7.79 -4.95
CA LYS A 54 -13.75 8.81 -5.75
C LYS A 54 -14.52 10.13 -5.71
N GLY A 55 -13.80 11.25 -5.73
CA GLY A 55 -14.39 12.59 -5.85
C GLY A 55 -15.07 13.10 -4.57
N VAL A 56 -14.78 12.49 -3.42
CA VAL A 56 -15.18 13.01 -2.11
C VAL A 56 -13.98 13.61 -1.40
N ASP A 57 -14.22 14.45 -0.39
CA ASP A 57 -13.17 15.01 0.44
C ASP A 57 -12.30 13.90 1.07
N PRO A 58 -10.97 14.11 1.24
CA PRO A 58 -10.07 13.12 1.83
C PRO A 58 -10.56 12.56 3.17
N ASP A 59 -11.20 13.39 4.01
CA ASP A 59 -11.74 12.99 5.32
C ASP A 59 -12.98 12.10 5.23
N LYS A 60 -13.59 12.00 4.04
CA LYS A 60 -14.72 11.11 3.76
C LYS A 60 -14.28 9.79 3.13
N ARG A 61 -12.98 9.59 2.92
CA ARG A 61 -12.41 8.33 2.44
C ARG A 61 -12.84 7.18 3.36
N LYS A 62 -13.40 6.13 2.75
CA LYS A 62 -13.84 4.92 3.44
C LYS A 62 -12.93 3.73 3.14
N ALA A 63 -12.26 3.76 1.99
CA ALA A 63 -11.34 2.71 1.59
C ALA A 63 -10.19 3.28 0.78
N THR A 64 -9.10 2.51 0.70
CA THR A 64 -8.02 2.77 -0.26
C THR A 64 -7.76 1.50 -1.06
N LEU A 65 -7.95 1.58 -2.37
CA LEU A 65 -7.58 0.48 -3.27
C LEU A 65 -6.09 0.62 -3.58
N PHE A 66 -5.32 -0.39 -3.22
CA PHE A 66 -3.92 -0.48 -3.58
C PHE A 66 -3.70 -1.45 -4.72
N ALA A 67 -2.80 -1.10 -5.62
CA ALA A 67 -2.31 -1.95 -6.69
C ALA A 67 -0.80 -1.88 -6.76
N TYR A 68 -0.18 -3.05 -6.83
CA TYR A 68 1.24 -3.24 -6.91
C TYR A 68 1.58 -4.16 -8.08
N SER A 69 2.75 -3.94 -8.68
CA SER A 69 3.27 -4.80 -9.74
C SER A 69 4.65 -5.37 -9.41
N ASN A 70 4.94 -6.52 -9.99
CA ASN A 70 6.25 -7.17 -9.93
C ASN A 70 6.43 -8.06 -11.17
N ASN A 71 7.37 -7.72 -12.05
CA ASN A 71 7.81 -8.57 -13.17
C ASN A 71 6.66 -9.25 -13.95
N GLY A 72 5.67 -8.49 -14.42
CA GLY A 72 4.54 -9.03 -15.19
C GLY A 72 3.38 -9.59 -14.34
N LYS A 73 3.44 -9.46 -13.02
CA LYS A 73 2.38 -9.85 -12.08
C LYS A 73 1.81 -8.61 -11.40
N GLY A 74 0.50 -8.64 -11.15
CA GLY A 74 -0.21 -7.64 -10.36
C GLY A 74 -0.69 -8.22 -9.03
N CYS A 75 -0.79 -7.38 -8.02
CA CYS A 75 -1.39 -7.66 -6.73
C CYS A 75 -2.26 -6.47 -6.34
N VAL A 76 -3.51 -6.71 -5.93
CA VAL A 76 -4.38 -5.67 -5.39
C VAL A 76 -5.00 -6.07 -4.08
N PHE A 77 -5.30 -5.07 -3.25
CA PHE A 77 -6.14 -5.24 -2.08
C PHE A 77 -6.90 -3.95 -1.78
N LEU A 78 -8.03 -4.10 -1.12
CA LEU A 78 -8.85 -2.98 -0.66
C LEU A 78 -8.65 -2.81 0.83
N ASP A 79 -8.11 -1.67 1.26
CA ASP A 79 -7.89 -1.33 2.66
C ASP A 79 -9.14 -0.66 3.26
N ASN A 80 -9.45 -1.00 4.51
CA ASN A 80 -10.60 -0.48 5.25
C ASN A 80 -10.19 0.71 6.10
N ASN A 81 -10.69 1.91 5.76
CA ASN A 81 -10.42 3.14 6.48
C ASN A 81 -11.57 3.59 7.39
N VAL A 82 -12.56 2.71 7.65
CA VAL A 82 -13.71 3.03 8.52
C VAL A 82 -13.50 2.60 9.98
N GLY A 83 -12.48 1.78 10.27
CA GLY A 83 -12.16 1.33 11.63
C GLY A 83 -13.12 0.32 12.24
N LYS A 84 -14.00 -0.28 11.43
CA LYS A 84 -14.91 -1.37 11.84
C LYS A 84 -15.08 -2.38 10.72
N LYS A 85 -15.61 -3.56 11.03
CA LYS A 85 -15.87 -4.61 10.04
C LYS A 85 -16.85 -4.10 8.97
N GLN A 86 -16.52 -4.28 7.70
CA GLN A 86 -17.35 -3.90 6.57
C GLN A 86 -17.46 -5.05 5.58
N TYR A 87 -18.58 -5.10 4.83
CA TYR A 87 -18.62 -5.91 3.63
C TYR A 87 -17.65 -5.32 2.61
N MET A 88 -16.75 -6.15 2.09
CA MET A 88 -15.76 -5.76 1.11
C MET A 88 -15.63 -6.85 0.05
N SER A 89 -15.41 -6.42 -1.19
CA SER A 89 -15.16 -7.32 -2.31
C SER A 89 -14.13 -6.67 -3.22
N ILE A 90 -13.05 -7.40 -3.49
CA ILE A 90 -12.04 -7.02 -4.46
C ILE A 90 -11.98 -8.10 -5.53
N LYS A 91 -11.97 -7.70 -6.80
CA LYS A 91 -11.91 -8.61 -7.93
C LYS A 91 -10.95 -8.07 -8.97
N VAL A 92 -10.10 -8.95 -9.50
CA VAL A 92 -9.25 -8.67 -10.65
C VAL A 92 -9.49 -9.70 -11.74
N CYS A 93 -9.56 -9.25 -12.98
CA CYS A 93 -9.66 -10.13 -14.14
C CYS A 93 -8.39 -10.02 -14.99
N LYS A 94 -8.05 -11.06 -15.74
CA LYS A 94 -7.03 -10.92 -16.80
C LYS A 94 -7.49 -9.91 -17.86
N VAL A 95 -6.55 -9.45 -18.68
CA VAL A 95 -6.81 -8.57 -19.83
C VAL A 95 -7.97 -9.13 -20.67
N GLY A 96 -8.90 -8.25 -21.05
CA GLY A 96 -10.13 -8.63 -21.74
C GLY A 96 -11.25 -9.15 -20.83
N GLY A 97 -11.07 -9.10 -19.50
CA GLY A 97 -12.14 -9.35 -18.52
C GLY A 97 -12.51 -10.82 -18.29
N LYS A 98 -11.72 -11.76 -18.83
CA LYS A 98 -11.90 -13.20 -18.61
C LYS A 98 -11.06 -13.67 -17.43
N ASN A 99 -11.46 -14.78 -16.80
CA ASN A 99 -10.74 -15.43 -15.69
C ASN A 99 -10.43 -14.45 -14.55
N CYS A 100 -11.41 -14.26 -13.67
CA CYS A 100 -11.30 -13.33 -12.56
C CYS A 100 -11.12 -14.07 -11.25
N ASP A 101 -10.23 -13.55 -10.41
CA ASP A 101 -10.11 -13.93 -9.02
C ASP A 101 -10.69 -12.84 -8.14
N SER A 102 -11.25 -13.23 -7.01
CA SER A 102 -11.86 -12.30 -6.08
C SER A 102 -11.73 -12.76 -4.64
N ASP A 103 -11.60 -11.81 -3.74
CA ASP A 103 -11.81 -12.02 -2.31
C ASP A 103 -13.02 -11.20 -1.85
N THR A 104 -13.95 -11.82 -1.13
CA THR A 104 -15.23 -11.22 -0.74
C THR A 104 -15.68 -11.74 0.61
N GLY A 105 -16.12 -10.82 1.46
CA GLY A 105 -16.54 -11.15 2.80
C GLY A 105 -16.70 -9.91 3.66
N SER A 106 -16.72 -10.13 4.97
CA SER A 106 -16.73 -9.05 5.94
C SER A 106 -15.37 -8.97 6.61
N PHE A 107 -14.66 -7.86 6.44
CA PHE A 107 -13.29 -7.69 6.89
C PHE A 107 -13.13 -6.44 7.76
N SER A 108 -12.31 -6.55 8.81
CA SER A 108 -11.96 -5.42 9.67
C SER A 108 -10.83 -4.58 9.10
N GLN A 109 -9.89 -5.19 8.37
CA GLN A 109 -8.67 -4.54 7.91
C GLN A 109 -8.62 -4.37 6.40
N TYR A 110 -8.72 -5.47 5.63
CA TYR A 110 -8.63 -5.41 4.17
C TYR A 110 -9.32 -6.62 3.53
N ALA A 111 -9.63 -6.52 2.24
CA ALA A 111 -9.98 -7.64 1.36
C ALA A 111 -8.87 -7.80 0.30
N GLY A 112 -8.53 -9.04 -0.04
CA GLY A 112 -7.35 -9.42 -0.82
C GLY A 112 -6.22 -9.96 0.08
N PRO A 113 -4.98 -10.05 -0.42
CA PRO A 113 -4.54 -9.70 -1.77
C PRO A 113 -5.15 -10.62 -2.84
N VAL A 114 -5.46 -10.05 -4.00
CA VAL A 114 -5.82 -10.79 -5.21
C VAL A 114 -4.74 -10.56 -6.26
N TYR A 115 -4.25 -11.66 -6.82
CA TYR A 115 -3.15 -11.64 -7.78
C TYR A 115 -3.66 -11.81 -9.21
N VAL A 116 -2.93 -11.26 -10.16
CA VAL A 116 -3.19 -11.48 -11.58
C VAL A 116 -1.87 -11.65 -12.33
N SER A 117 -1.79 -12.68 -13.17
CA SER A 117 -0.73 -12.84 -14.16
C SER A 117 -1.06 -11.99 -15.39
N SER A 118 -0.08 -11.29 -15.97
CA SER A 118 -0.30 -10.42 -17.14
C SER A 118 -1.32 -9.31 -16.84
N PHE A 119 -0.90 -8.37 -16.00
CA PHE A 119 -1.74 -7.35 -15.37
C PHE A 119 -2.03 -6.11 -16.24
N ALA A 120 -1.43 -6.00 -17.43
CA ALA A 120 -1.58 -4.81 -18.28
C ALA A 120 -3.06 -4.54 -18.60
N CYS A 121 -3.58 -3.37 -18.22
CA CYS A 121 -5.02 -3.04 -18.32
C CYS A 121 -5.98 -4.04 -17.65
N ALA A 122 -5.54 -4.78 -16.63
CA ALA A 122 -6.40 -5.75 -15.96
C ALA A 122 -7.57 -5.03 -15.23
N PRO A 123 -8.83 -5.40 -15.50
CA PRO A 123 -9.98 -4.82 -14.84
C PRO A 123 -9.94 -5.08 -13.33
N VAL A 124 -10.04 -4.02 -12.54
CA VAL A 124 -10.16 -4.11 -11.08
C VAL A 124 -11.52 -3.59 -10.65
N THR A 125 -12.21 -4.37 -9.83
CA THR A 125 -13.47 -3.98 -9.18
C THR A 125 -13.30 -3.98 -7.68
N ALA A 126 -13.58 -2.86 -7.02
CA ALA A 126 -13.55 -2.71 -5.57
C ALA A 126 -14.94 -2.29 -5.08
N LYS A 127 -15.48 -3.03 -4.12
CA LYS A 127 -16.77 -2.75 -3.48
C LYS A 127 -16.63 -2.72 -1.97
N MET A 128 -17.33 -1.80 -1.32
CA MET A 128 -17.42 -1.73 0.13
C MET A 128 -18.77 -1.19 0.57
N GLY A 129 -19.31 -1.75 1.64
CA GLY A 129 -20.62 -1.39 2.16
C GLY A 129 -20.87 -1.96 3.55
N SER A 130 -22.06 -1.69 4.08
CA SER A 130 -22.59 -2.42 5.24
C SER A 130 -23.01 -3.85 4.86
N SER A 131 -23.39 -4.06 3.60
CA SER A 131 -23.69 -5.37 3.01
C SER A 131 -23.43 -5.35 1.50
N SER A 132 -23.56 -6.50 0.83
CA SER A 132 -23.45 -6.61 -0.63
C SER A 132 -24.47 -5.76 -1.40
N SER A 133 -25.60 -5.42 -0.78
CA SER A 133 -26.70 -4.66 -1.38
C SER A 133 -26.71 -3.19 -0.97
N ASN A 134 -25.91 -2.79 0.02
CA ASN A 134 -25.81 -1.41 0.52
C ASN A 134 -24.34 -0.97 0.47
N LEU A 135 -23.91 -0.60 -0.73
CA LEU A 135 -22.54 -0.22 -1.05
C LEU A 135 -22.40 1.31 -1.05
N TYR A 136 -21.38 1.82 -0.36
CA TYR A 136 -20.93 3.20 -0.50
C TYR A 136 -19.65 3.32 -1.34
N VAL A 137 -18.97 2.20 -1.62
CA VAL A 137 -17.94 2.08 -2.66
C VAL A 137 -18.42 1.05 -3.68
N ASN A 138 -18.49 1.44 -4.95
CA ASN A 138 -18.68 0.56 -6.10
C ASN A 138 -17.83 1.08 -7.26
N TYR A 139 -16.56 0.69 -7.26
CA TYR A 139 -15.55 1.16 -8.18
C TYR A 139 -15.16 0.06 -9.17
N LYS A 140 -15.07 0.39 -10.45
CA LYS A 140 -14.51 -0.47 -11.50
C LYS A 140 -13.62 0.37 -12.41
N ASN A 141 -12.41 -0.10 -12.70
CA ASN A 141 -11.52 0.57 -13.63
C ASN A 141 -10.48 -0.39 -14.21
N ASP A 142 -10.22 -0.27 -15.50
CA ASP A 142 -9.28 -1.11 -16.24
C ASP A 142 -7.84 -0.53 -16.21
N TYR A 143 -7.70 0.72 -15.79
CA TYR A 143 -6.43 1.46 -15.70
C TYR A 143 -5.91 1.56 -14.26
N VAL A 144 -6.32 0.65 -13.37
CA VAL A 144 -5.67 0.55 -12.04
C VAL A 144 -4.22 0.12 -12.22
N PHE A 145 -4.01 -0.84 -13.10
CA PHE A 145 -2.72 -1.23 -13.61
C PHE A 145 -2.35 -0.45 -14.88
N PRO A 146 -1.05 -0.17 -15.12
CA PRO A 146 -0.61 0.44 -16.37
C PRO A 146 -1.03 -0.36 -17.60
N CYS A 147 -1.38 0.36 -18.65
CA CYS A 147 -1.57 -0.14 -20.00
C CYS A 147 -0.31 0.20 -20.78
N ASN A 148 0.36 -0.80 -21.37
CA ASN A 148 1.55 -0.56 -22.20
C ASN A 148 1.25 0.36 -23.38
#